data_AF-A0A3L7SIQ9-F1
#
_entry.id   AF-A0A3L7SIQ9-F1
#
_cell.length_a   1.000
_cell.length_b   1.000
_cell.length_c   1.000
_cell.angle_alpha   90.00
_cell.angle_beta   90.00
_cell.angle_gamma   90.00
#
_symmetry.space_group_name_H-M   'P 1'
#
loop_
_entity.id
_entity.type
_entity.pdbx_description
1 polymer ?
#
loop_
_entity_poly.entity_id
_entity_poly.type
_entity_poly.pdbx_seq_one_letter_code
_entity_poly.pdbx_strand_id
1 'polypeptide(L)'
;MAKQWLKRLTVEQAEADNSGQGGDNLVPFGIKNSEWVRLVSKIRDGDQLYAYRESPPRHSRAFKNTVPSEGVALVRDGDVVAQVATRGR
;
A
#
# COMPACT_ATOMS: atom_id res chain seq x y z
N MET A 1 -20.14 10.18 -2.91
CA MET A 1 -20.00 8.80 -2.36
C MET A 1 -18.66 8.70 -1.66
N ALA A 2 -18.64 8.69 -0.33
CA ALA A 2 -17.39 8.53 0.43
C ALA A 2 -16.81 7.14 0.11
N LYS A 3 -15.54 7.08 -0.30
CA LYS A 3 -14.82 5.84 -0.64
C LYS A 3 -14.65 5.00 0.65
N GLN A 4 -15.72 4.32 1.10
CA GLN A 4 -15.79 3.55 2.35
C GLN A 4 -14.83 2.34 2.40
N TRP A 5 -14.15 2.03 1.30
CA TRP A 5 -13.20 0.93 1.15
C TRP A 5 -11.73 1.35 1.29
N LEU A 6 -11.44 2.64 1.54
CA LEU A 6 -10.08 3.17 1.71
C LEU A 6 -9.89 3.69 3.14
N LYS A 7 -9.17 2.93 3.97
CA LYS A 7 -8.75 3.40 5.31
C LYS A 7 -7.48 4.23 5.13
N ARG A 8 -7.55 5.54 5.40
CA ARG A 8 -6.36 6.40 5.39
C ARG A 8 -5.41 5.96 6.50
N LEU A 9 -4.13 5.86 6.19
CA LEU A 9 -3.08 5.48 7.13
C LEU A 9 -1.95 6.51 7.13
N THR A 10 -1.22 6.60 8.24
CA THR A 10 0.14 7.14 8.25
C THR A 10 1.14 6.07 7.83
N VAL A 11 2.39 6.49 7.54
CA VAL A 11 3.51 5.57 7.30
C VAL A 11 3.66 4.61 8.50
N GLU A 12 3.72 5.15 9.72
CA GLU A 12 3.89 4.39 10.95
C GLU A 12 2.76 3.37 11.17
N GLN A 13 1.51 3.76 10.90
CA GLN A 13 0.37 2.85 10.98
C GLN A 13 0.46 1.72 9.94
N ALA A 14 0.86 2.04 8.71
CA ALA A 14 1.05 1.05 7.68
C ALA A 14 2.17 0.06 8.01
N GLU A 15 3.26 0.53 8.62
CA GLU A 15 4.37 -0.30 9.07
C GLU A 15 3.96 -1.22 10.21
N ALA A 16 3.27 -0.67 11.23
CA ALA A 16 2.78 -1.44 12.37
C ALA A 16 1.79 -2.53 11.92
N ASP A 17 0.80 -2.16 11.10
CA ASP A 17 -0.26 -3.07 10.62
C ASP A 17 0.28 -4.19 9.70
N ASN A 18 1.45 -4.00 9.09
CA ASN A 18 2.04 -4.94 8.12
C ASN A 18 3.43 -5.45 8.54
N SER A 19 3.69 -5.51 9.84
CA SER A 19 4.93 -6.08 10.39
C SER A 19 5.01 -7.58 10.05
N GLY A 20 6.13 -8.03 9.51
CA GLY A 20 6.36 -9.44 9.19
C GLY A 20 7.79 -9.87 9.51
N GLN A 21 8.06 -11.17 9.48
CA GLN A 21 9.43 -11.67 9.66
C GLN A 21 10.32 -11.22 8.51
N GLY A 22 11.46 -10.62 8.85
CA GLY A 22 12.59 -10.35 7.97
C GLY A 22 13.85 -10.91 8.61
N GLY A 23 14.06 -12.23 8.47
CA GLY A 23 15.06 -12.95 9.27
C GLY A 23 14.62 -13.05 10.72
N ASP A 24 15.53 -12.79 11.67
CA ASP A 24 15.27 -12.86 13.11
C ASP A 24 14.52 -11.63 13.67
N ASN A 25 14.35 -10.57 12.88
CA ASN A 25 13.70 -9.34 13.29
C ASN A 25 12.33 -9.14 12.61
N LEU A 26 11.42 -8.46 13.30
CA LEU A 26 10.21 -7.92 12.68
C LEU A 26 10.59 -6.71 11.84
N VAL A 27 10.27 -6.74 10.55
CA VAL A 27 10.49 -5.63 9.62
C VAL A 27 9.16 -5.24 8.97
N PRO A 28 8.95 -3.95 8.65
CA PRO A 28 7.76 -3.52 7.94
C PRO A 28 7.62 -4.25 6.60
N PHE A 29 6.46 -4.83 6.34
CA PHE A 29 6.12 -5.60 5.14
C PHE A 29 6.97 -6.88 4.91
N GLY A 30 7.76 -7.33 5.91
CA GLY A 30 8.52 -8.58 5.84
C GLY A 30 9.41 -8.69 4.59
N ILE A 31 9.24 -9.77 3.83
CA ILE A 31 9.94 -10.01 2.55
C ILE A 31 9.73 -8.86 1.54
N LYS A 32 8.59 -8.16 1.62
CA LYS A 32 8.25 -7.02 0.74
C LYS A 32 8.71 -5.68 1.28
N ASN A 33 9.56 -5.65 2.32
CA ASN A 33 10.12 -4.42 2.86
C ASN A 33 10.80 -3.56 1.77
N SER A 34 11.50 -4.17 0.82
CA SER A 34 12.13 -3.44 -0.28
C SER A 34 11.12 -2.72 -1.19
N GLU A 35 9.94 -3.29 -1.41
CA GLU A 35 8.84 -2.65 -2.14
C GLU A 35 8.25 -1.49 -1.32
N TRP A 36 8.12 -1.68 -0.01
CA TRP A 36 7.66 -0.65 0.93
C TRP A 36 8.60 0.56 0.97
N VAL A 37 9.90 0.34 1.13
CA VAL A 37 10.91 1.41 1.11
C VAL A 37 10.86 2.21 -0.20
N ARG A 38 10.66 1.53 -1.34
CA ARG A 38 10.48 2.18 -2.65
C ARG A 38 9.16 2.95 -2.79
N LEU A 39 8.13 2.57 -2.04
CA LEU A 39 6.87 3.31 -2.01
C LEU A 39 7.02 4.57 -1.14
N VAL A 40 7.57 4.44 0.07
CA VAL A 40 7.78 5.56 0.99
C VAL A 40 8.69 6.62 0.37
N SER A 41 9.73 6.23 -0.38
CA SER A 41 10.61 7.19 -1.06
C SER A 41 9.93 8.01 -2.17
N LYS A 42 8.70 7.66 -2.57
CA LYS A 42 7.91 8.41 -3.57
C LYS A 42 6.93 9.40 -2.95
N ILE A 43 6.74 9.36 -1.64
CA ILE A 43 5.81 10.23 -0.91
C ILE A 43 6.26 11.68 -1.07
N ARG A 44 5.30 12.55 -1.40
CA ARG A 44 5.43 14.00 -1.47
C ARG A 44 4.40 14.65 -0.54
N ASP A 45 4.62 15.91 -0.21
CA ASP A 45 3.61 16.73 0.45
C ASP A 45 2.29 16.69 -0.31
N GLY A 46 1.19 16.43 0.41
CA GLY A 46 -0.15 16.27 -0.14
C GLY A 46 -0.51 14.84 -0.56
N ASP A 47 0.45 13.91 -0.62
CA ASP A 47 0.15 12.50 -0.88
C ASP A 47 -0.55 11.84 0.31
N GLN A 48 -1.31 10.80 0.02
CA GLN A 48 -2.09 10.06 1.01
C GLN A 48 -1.86 8.57 0.88
N LEU A 49 -1.65 7.90 2.02
CA LEU A 49 -1.60 6.44 2.09
C LEU A 49 -2.96 5.88 2.44
N TYR A 50 -3.32 4.81 1.76
CA TYR A 50 -4.55 4.08 2.01
C TYR A 50 -4.32 2.58 2.06
N ALA A 51 -4.84 1.92 3.09
CA ALA A 51 -5.04 0.49 3.04
C ALA A 51 -6.26 0.17 2.17
N TYR A 52 -6.10 -0.82 1.29
CA TYR A 52 -7.19 -1.43 0.54
C TYR A 52 -7.29 -2.91 0.94
N ARG A 53 -8.53 -3.37 1.15
CA ARG A 53 -8.85 -4.77 1.47
C ARG A 53 -9.57 -5.50 0.34
N GLU A 54 -9.87 -4.77 -0.73
CA GLU A 54 -10.35 -5.28 -2.00
C GLU A 54 -9.72 -4.41 -3.08
N SER A 55 -9.34 -5.04 -4.19
CA SER A 55 -8.95 -4.42 -5.45
C SER A 55 -9.62 -3.04 -5.66
N PRO A 56 -8.88 -1.91 -5.68
CA PRO A 56 -9.48 -0.66 -6.13
C PRO A 56 -10.13 -0.87 -7.51
N PRO A 57 -11.24 -0.18 -7.80
CA PRO A 57 -11.95 -0.34 -9.06
C PRO A 57 -10.96 -0.18 -10.22
N ARG A 58 -11.05 -1.10 -11.19
CA ARG A 58 -10.17 -1.43 -12.33
C ARG A 58 -9.59 -0.27 -13.20
N HIS A 59 -9.68 0.98 -12.77
CA HIS A 59 -9.32 2.17 -13.52
C HIS A 59 -7.92 2.72 -13.23
N SER A 60 -7.19 2.21 -12.24
CA SER A 60 -5.80 2.63 -12.03
C SER A 60 -4.83 1.85 -12.93
N ARG A 61 -4.03 2.59 -13.70
CA ARG A 61 -3.01 2.08 -14.63
C ARG A 61 -1.92 1.24 -13.93
N ALA A 62 -1.86 1.27 -12.60
CA ALA A 62 -0.91 0.52 -11.77
C ALA A 62 -1.29 -0.97 -11.58
N PHE A 63 -2.54 -1.38 -11.83
CA PHE A 63 -3.05 -2.73 -11.53
C PHE A 63 -3.13 -3.67 -12.74
N LYS A 64 -2.21 -3.55 -13.72
CA LYS A 64 -2.38 -4.16 -15.05
C LYS A 64 -2.47 -5.70 -15.11
N ASN A 65 -1.86 -6.45 -14.20
CA ASN A 65 -1.65 -7.90 -14.42
C ASN A 65 -2.14 -8.83 -13.30
N THR A 66 -2.21 -8.37 -12.05
CA THR A 66 -2.78 -9.14 -10.94
C THR A 66 -3.22 -8.11 -9.90
N VAL A 67 -4.48 -8.14 -9.50
CA VAL A 67 -4.95 -7.19 -8.47
C VAL A 67 -4.75 -7.85 -7.12
N PRO A 68 -3.84 -7.33 -6.27
CA PRO A 68 -3.69 -7.86 -4.92
C PRO A 68 -5.03 -7.73 -4.21
N SER A 69 -5.42 -8.74 -3.43
CA SER A 69 -6.64 -8.65 -2.65
C SER A 69 -6.50 -7.60 -1.55
N GLU A 70 -5.30 -7.41 -0.99
CA GLU A 70 -5.05 -6.44 0.06
C GLU A 70 -3.66 -5.79 -0.07
N GLY A 71 -3.54 -4.54 0.39
CA GLY A 71 -2.27 -3.83 0.40
C GLY A 71 -2.37 -2.37 0.81
N VAL A 72 -1.29 -1.64 0.59
CA VAL A 72 -1.21 -0.20 0.80
C VAL A 72 -0.94 0.50 -0.52
N ALA A 73 -1.71 1.55 -0.80
CA ALA A 73 -1.61 2.37 -1.99
C ALA A 73 -1.20 3.80 -1.62
N LEU A 74 -0.29 4.37 -2.41
CA LEU A 74 0.04 5.79 -2.40
C LEU A 74 -0.86 6.50 -3.42
N VAL A 75 -1.62 7.48 -2.95
CA VAL A 75 -2.56 8.26 -3.73
C VAL A 75 -2.10 9.71 -3.82
N ARG A 76 -2.09 10.25 -5.03
CA ARG A 76 -1.77 11.64 -5.35
C ARG A 76 -2.87 12.19 -6.26
N ASP A 77 -3.43 13.34 -5.90
CA ASP A 77 -4.50 13.99 -6.68
C ASP A 77 -5.70 13.07 -6.99
N GLY A 78 -5.94 12.07 -6.13
CA GLY A 78 -7.02 11.09 -6.29
C GLY A 78 -6.63 9.83 -7.09
N ASP A 79 -5.44 9.78 -7.67
CA ASP A 79 -4.91 8.66 -8.46
C ASP A 79 -3.88 7.82 -7.67
N VAL A 80 -3.91 6.50 -7.88
CA VAL A 80 -2.91 5.59 -7.29
C VAL A 80 -1.62 5.66 -8.11
N VAL A 81 -0.53 6.13 -7.49
CA VAL A 81 0.78 6.30 -8.12
C VAL A 81 1.78 5.19 -7.78
N ALA A 82 1.57 4.48 -6.67
CA ALA A 82 2.36 3.33 -6.25
C ALA A 82 1.55 2.45 -5.29
N GLN A 83 1.96 1.19 -5.12
CA GLN A 83 1.35 0.27 -4.16
C GLN A 83 2.33 -0.79 -3.68
N VAL A 84 2.04 -1.38 -2.52
CA VAL A 84 2.63 -2.62 -2.04
C VAL A 84 1.51 -3.59 -1.69
N ALA A 85 1.59 -4.79 -2.24
CA ALA A 85 0.64 -5.85 -1.98
C ALA A 85 0.98 -6.55 -0.66
N THR A 86 0.08 -6.55 0.31
CA THR A 86 0.27 -7.29 1.58
C THR A 86 -0.35 -8.68 1.50
N ARG A 87 -1.35 -8.85 0.61
CA ARG A 87 -1.95 -10.15 0.29
C ARG A 87 -2.29 -10.22 -1.20
N GLY A 88 -1.70 -11.18 -1.89
CA GLY A 88 -1.93 -11.47 -3.30
C GLY A 88 -1.11 -12.70 -3.68
N ARG A 89 -1.75 -13.66 -4.35
CA ARG A 89 -1.17 -14.94 -4.79
C ARG A 89 0.08 -14.77 -5.64
#